data_AF-A0A151UFP3-F1
#
_entry.id   AF-A0A151UFP3-F1
#
_cell.length_a   1.000
_cell.length_b   1.000
_cell.length_c   1.000
_cell.angle_alpha   90.00
_cell.angle_beta   90.00
_cell.angle_gamma   90.00
#
_symmetry.space_group_name_H-M   'P 1'
#
loop_
_entity.id
_entity.type
_entity.pdbx_description
1 polymer ?
#
loop_
_entity_poly.entity_id
_entity_poly.type
_entity_poly.pdbx_seq_one_letter_code
_entity_poly.pdbx_strand_id
1 'polypeptide(L)'
;MPRYYARIHKVVSTKPFRMRISWLNSRSNNELGPTDWVGSGFYKTCGDFRTGKHEITESLNSFSHKVRWTKGARGVLHIFPGKGEVWALYRNWAPDWDENTPDEVIHKYDMVEVLEDFNEEEGVLVTPLVKVDGFKTVFHRHSHDQARKIPKYDTYLQVHS
;
A
#
# COMPACT_ATOMS: atom_id res chain seq x y z
N MET A 1 -1.45 7.58 -6.20
CA MET A 1 -1.10 6.67 -5.09
C MET A 1 0.36 6.24 -5.20
N PRO A 2 1.03 5.88 -4.10
CA PRO A 2 2.44 5.49 -4.10
C PRO A 2 2.64 4.23 -4.92
N ARG A 3 3.55 4.28 -5.89
CA ARG A 3 3.86 3.17 -6.80
C ARG A 3 5.08 2.37 -6.38
N TYR A 4 5.90 2.95 -5.49
CA TYR A 4 7.19 2.40 -5.10
C TYR A 4 7.45 2.67 -3.62
N TYR A 5 8.06 1.69 -2.95
CA TYR A 5 8.62 1.87 -1.62
C TYR A 5 10.14 1.85 -1.69
N ALA A 6 10.76 2.65 -0.83
CA ALA A 6 12.20 2.64 -0.63
C ALA A 6 12.52 2.59 0.86
N ARG A 7 13.51 1.78 1.21
CA ARG A 7 14.10 1.80 2.54
C ARG A 7 15.22 2.83 2.57
N ILE A 8 15.08 3.83 3.42
CA ILE A 8 16.15 4.78 3.72
C ILE A 8 17.10 4.13 4.74
N HIS A 9 18.39 4.03 4.38
CA HIS A 9 19.41 3.46 5.26
C HIS A 9 20.11 4.53 6.09
N LYS A 10 20.50 5.64 5.44
CA LYS A 10 21.11 6.80 6.11
C LYS A 10 21.13 8.02 5.21
N VAL A 11 21.15 9.19 5.82
CA VAL A 11 21.56 10.44 5.16
C VAL A 11 23.09 10.48 5.14
N VAL A 12 23.67 10.66 3.95
CA VAL A 12 25.12 10.69 3.73
C VAL A 12 25.66 12.11 3.85
N SER A 13 24.98 13.10 3.28
CA SER A 13 25.28 14.52 3.41
C SER A 13 24.00 15.32 3.26
N THR A 14 23.95 16.51 3.86
CA THR A 14 22.87 17.47 3.67
C THR A 14 23.22 18.56 2.66
N LYS A 15 24.51 18.76 2.35
CA LYS A 15 25.01 19.76 1.39
C LYS A 15 26.26 19.24 0.64
N PRO A 16 26.15 18.87 -0.65
CA PRO A 16 24.91 18.61 -1.37
C PRO A 16 24.13 17.46 -0.71
N PHE A 17 22.79 17.47 -0.84
CA PHE A 17 21.97 16.44 -0.22
C PHE A 17 22.22 15.09 -0.88
N ARG A 18 22.54 14.07 -0.09
CA ARG A 18 22.75 12.69 -0.54
C ARG A 18 22.24 11.74 0.52
N MET A 19 21.44 10.75 0.12
CA MET A 19 21.03 9.66 1.02
C MET A 19 21.23 8.31 0.35
N ARG A 20 21.45 7.29 1.18
CA ARG A 20 21.52 5.90 0.73
C ARG A 20 20.17 5.24 0.92
N ILE A 21 19.62 4.72 -0.17
CA ILE A 21 18.36 4.00 -0.18
C ILE A 21 18.50 2.62 -0.81
N SER A 22 17.45 1.83 -0.67
CA SER A 22 17.21 0.65 -1.48
C SER A 22 15.74 0.56 -1.83
N TRP A 23 15.44 0.44 -3.12
CA TRP A 23 14.09 0.17 -3.58
C TRP A 23 13.60 -1.18 -3.05
N LEU A 24 12.34 -1.23 -2.68
CA LEU A 24 11.68 -2.46 -2.30
C LEU A 24 11.09 -3.10 -3.54
N ASN A 25 11.43 -4.37 -3.74
CA ASN A 25 10.92 -5.16 -4.84
C ASN A 25 9.98 -6.22 -4.30
N SER A 26 8.86 -6.43 -4.99
CA SER A 26 8.10 -7.66 -4.89
C SER A 26 8.59 -8.63 -5.96
N ARG A 27 8.73 -9.91 -5.60
CA ARG A 27 9.01 -10.97 -6.57
C ARG A 27 7.76 -11.80 -6.94
N SER A 28 6.68 -11.64 -6.18
CA SER A 28 5.46 -12.44 -6.30
C SER A 28 4.35 -11.83 -5.44
N ASN A 29 3.10 -12.14 -5.75
CA ASN A 29 1.94 -11.87 -4.89
C ASN A 29 1.30 -13.16 -4.35
N ASN A 30 2.02 -14.29 -4.33
CA ASN A 30 1.50 -15.58 -3.88
C ASN A 30 0.88 -15.56 -2.47
N GLU A 31 1.28 -14.61 -1.62
CA GLU A 31 0.71 -14.44 -0.29
C GLU A 31 -0.64 -13.70 -0.29
N LEU A 32 -0.95 -12.97 -1.37
CA LEU A 32 -2.19 -12.21 -1.55
C LEU A 32 -3.19 -12.95 -2.44
N GLY A 33 -2.78 -14.00 -3.17
CA GLY A 33 -3.69 -14.77 -4.01
C GLY A 33 -2.98 -15.61 -5.08
N PRO A 34 -3.73 -16.44 -5.82
CA PRO A 34 -3.19 -17.32 -6.86
C PRO A 34 -2.84 -16.60 -8.17
N THR A 35 -3.37 -15.40 -8.41
CA THR A 35 -3.18 -14.63 -9.66
C THR A 35 -1.90 -13.78 -9.60
N ASP A 36 -1.05 -13.85 -10.64
CA ASP A 36 0.19 -13.04 -10.75
C ASP A 36 -0.09 -11.59 -11.16
N TRP A 37 -0.70 -10.86 -10.23
CA TRP A 37 -1.08 -9.45 -10.37
C TRP A 37 0.08 -8.50 -10.69
N VAL A 38 1.27 -8.79 -10.16
CA VAL A 38 2.48 -8.01 -10.46
C VAL A 38 2.89 -8.24 -11.91
N GLY A 39 2.77 -9.48 -12.39
CA GLY A 39 2.96 -9.84 -13.79
C GLY A 39 1.99 -9.11 -14.71
N SER A 40 0.74 -8.91 -14.28
CA SER A 40 -0.30 -8.15 -15.03
C SER A 40 -0.17 -6.62 -14.94
N GLY A 41 0.97 -6.09 -14.48
CA GLY A 41 1.28 -4.66 -14.50
C GLY A 41 0.74 -3.83 -13.33
N PHE A 42 0.08 -4.47 -12.35
CA PHE A 42 -0.45 -3.75 -11.20
C PHE A 42 0.56 -3.61 -10.05
N TYR A 43 0.50 -2.48 -9.36
CA TYR A 43 1.41 -2.18 -8.24
C TYR A 43 0.99 -2.90 -6.95
N LYS A 44 1.87 -3.75 -6.44
CA LYS A 44 1.76 -4.29 -5.08
C LYS A 44 2.07 -3.22 -4.04
N THR A 45 1.14 -3.00 -3.14
CA THR A 45 1.19 -1.91 -2.14
C THR A 45 1.18 -2.41 -0.69
N CYS A 46 0.78 -3.66 -0.45
CA CYS A 46 0.96 -4.35 0.83
C CYS A 46 1.48 -5.79 0.59
N GLY A 47 1.93 -6.45 1.66
CA GLY A 47 2.49 -7.80 1.61
C GLY A 47 4.01 -7.83 1.81
N ASP A 48 4.63 -8.83 1.20
CA ASP A 48 6.04 -9.15 1.40
C ASP A 48 6.92 -8.44 0.38
N PHE A 49 7.91 -7.73 0.89
CA PHE A 49 8.89 -6.99 0.09
C PHE A 49 10.31 -7.42 0.43
N ARG A 50 11.20 -7.29 -0.56
CA ARG A 50 12.65 -7.46 -0.36
C ARG A 50 13.40 -6.20 -0.73
N THR A 51 14.45 -5.93 0.03
CA THR A 51 15.35 -4.81 -0.24
C THR A 51 16.20 -5.12 -1.48
N GLY A 52 16.18 -4.21 -2.45
CA GLY A 52 17.02 -4.26 -3.64
C GLY A 52 18.47 -3.83 -3.37
N LYS A 53 19.16 -3.42 -4.44
CA LYS A 53 20.53 -2.90 -4.33
C LYS A 53 20.56 -1.55 -3.61
N HIS A 54 21.74 -1.17 -3.16
CA HIS A 54 21.96 0.15 -2.59
C HIS A 54 22.14 1.17 -3.70
N GLU A 55 21.44 2.29 -3.56
CA GLU A 55 21.51 3.42 -4.46
C GLU A 55 21.71 4.70 -3.66
N ILE A 56 22.37 5.68 -4.29
CA ILE A 56 22.46 7.04 -3.75
C ILE A 56 21.44 7.87 -4.50
N THR A 57 20.56 8.54 -3.76
CA THR A 57 19.66 9.55 -4.31
C THR A 57 19.99 10.91 -3.73
N GLU A 58 19.86 11.93 -4.58
CA GLU A 58 20.06 13.34 -4.27
C GLU A 58 18.72 14.10 -4.21
N SER A 59 17.61 13.41 -4.53
CA SER A 59 16.26 13.97 -4.53
C SER A 59 15.53 13.67 -3.23
N LEU A 60 15.11 14.72 -2.52
CA LEU A 60 14.18 14.63 -1.38
C LEU A 60 12.72 14.53 -1.81
N ASN A 61 12.37 15.09 -2.96
CA ASN A 61 10.98 15.22 -3.42
C ASN A 61 10.37 13.90 -3.89
N SER A 62 11.15 12.82 -3.87
CA SER A 62 10.72 11.47 -4.24
C SER A 62 10.02 10.70 -3.12
N PHE A 63 10.00 11.24 -1.89
CA PHE A 63 9.39 10.61 -0.72
C PHE A 63 8.14 11.36 -0.29
N SER A 64 7.02 10.65 -0.18
CA SER A 64 5.75 11.21 0.29
C SER A 64 5.46 10.83 1.74
N HIS A 65 5.47 9.54 2.06
CA HIS A 65 5.07 9.03 3.37
C HIS A 65 5.98 7.95 3.93
N LYS A 66 6.05 7.93 5.26
CA LYS A 66 6.65 6.84 6.01
C LYS A 66 5.59 5.78 6.28
N VAL A 67 5.76 4.61 5.68
CA VAL A 67 4.95 3.43 5.96
C VAL A 67 5.48 2.66 7.16
N ARG A 68 4.57 2.04 7.92
CA ARG A 68 4.92 1.06 8.94
C ARG A 68 5.32 -0.25 8.26
N TRP A 69 6.29 -0.94 8.84
CA TRP A 69 6.75 -2.23 8.37
C TRP A 69 7.28 -3.07 9.53
N THR A 70 7.22 -4.40 9.39
CA THR A 70 7.82 -5.34 10.34
C THR A 70 8.85 -6.23 9.65
N LYS A 71 9.83 -6.72 10.43
CA LYS A 71 10.89 -7.58 9.90
C LYS A 71 10.42 -9.02 9.90
N GLY A 72 10.36 -9.61 8.73
CA GLY A 72 10.10 -11.03 8.52
C GLY A 72 11.34 -11.92 8.61
N ALA A 73 11.11 -13.21 8.45
CA ALA A 73 12.18 -14.19 8.29
C ALA A 73 13.03 -13.89 7.03
N ARG A 74 14.32 -14.24 7.07
CA ARG A 74 15.24 -14.13 5.93
C ARG A 74 15.32 -12.73 5.30
N GLY A 75 15.06 -11.68 6.08
CA GLY A 75 15.19 -10.28 5.63
C GLY A 75 14.03 -9.77 4.78
N VAL A 76 12.90 -10.49 4.78
CA VAL A 76 11.63 -9.99 4.22
C VAL A 76 11.16 -8.80 5.05
N LEU A 77 10.57 -7.81 4.39
CA LEU A 77 9.90 -6.67 5.00
C LEU A 77 8.40 -6.85 4.77
N HIS A 78 7.63 -6.88 5.85
CA HIS A 78 6.18 -6.96 5.78
C HIS A 78 5.62 -5.55 5.86
N ILE A 79 4.84 -5.15 4.86
CA ILE A 79 4.09 -3.90 4.84
C ILE A 79 2.63 -4.28 4.80
N PHE A 80 1.96 -4.23 5.95
CA PHE A 80 0.54 -4.54 6.07
C PHE A 80 -0.19 -3.36 6.70
N PRO A 81 -1.50 -3.23 6.43
CA PRO A 81 -2.32 -2.20 7.05
C PRO A 81 -2.29 -2.31 8.58
N GLY A 82 -1.93 -1.22 9.24
CA GLY A 82 -1.96 -1.10 10.69
C GLY A 82 -3.18 -0.32 11.20
N LYS A 83 -3.59 -0.58 12.43
CA LYS A 83 -4.68 0.16 13.08
C LYS A 83 -4.46 1.67 13.04
N GLY A 84 -5.51 2.40 12.64
CA GLY A 84 -5.55 3.85 12.50
C GLY A 84 -4.93 4.39 11.21
N GLU A 85 -4.40 3.52 10.34
CA GLU A 85 -3.91 3.95 9.03
C GLU A 85 -5.07 4.11 8.03
N VAL A 86 -4.87 5.02 7.08
CA VAL A 86 -5.80 5.25 5.98
C VAL A 86 -5.26 4.61 4.72
N TRP A 87 -6.08 3.79 4.09
CA TRP A 87 -5.77 3.05 2.88
C TRP A 87 -6.89 3.21 1.86
N ALA A 88 -6.59 2.88 0.61
CA ALA A 88 -7.51 2.90 -0.50
C ALA A 88 -7.76 1.49 -1.02
N LEU A 89 -9.02 1.08 -1.04
CA LEU A 89 -9.49 -0.20 -1.59
C LEU A 89 -9.99 -0.01 -3.01
N TYR A 90 -9.66 -0.92 -3.92
CA TYR A 90 -10.33 -0.97 -5.21
C TYR A 90 -11.83 -1.30 -5.02
N ARG A 91 -12.72 -0.51 -5.63
CA ARG A 91 -14.18 -0.68 -5.46
C ARG A 91 -14.73 -1.98 -6.03
N ASN A 92 -14.23 -2.38 -7.19
CA ASN A 92 -14.81 -3.46 -7.99
C ASN A 92 -13.76 -4.54 -8.33
N TRP A 93 -12.76 -4.71 -7.47
CA TRP A 93 -11.69 -5.66 -7.74
C TRP A 93 -12.27 -7.05 -8.05
N ALA A 94 -11.70 -7.68 -9.08
CA ALA A 94 -12.00 -9.05 -9.44
C ALA A 94 -10.71 -9.79 -9.82
N PRO A 95 -10.60 -11.10 -9.54
CA PRO A 95 -9.38 -11.87 -9.73
C PRO A 95 -9.00 -12.11 -11.20
N ASP A 96 -9.89 -11.78 -12.13
CA ASP A 96 -9.72 -11.84 -13.59
C ASP A 96 -9.23 -10.53 -14.20
N TRP A 97 -9.04 -9.48 -13.40
CA TRP A 97 -8.43 -8.23 -13.90
C TRP A 97 -7.00 -8.47 -14.39
N ASP A 98 -6.72 -7.91 -15.55
CA ASP A 98 -5.46 -8.04 -16.29
C ASP A 98 -5.09 -6.70 -16.98
N GLU A 99 -4.07 -6.73 -17.83
CA GLU A 99 -3.60 -5.57 -18.61
C GLU A 99 -4.68 -4.97 -19.55
N ASN A 100 -5.75 -5.72 -19.85
CA ASN A 100 -6.84 -5.29 -20.72
C ASN A 100 -8.01 -4.68 -19.92
N THR A 101 -7.93 -4.68 -18.59
CA THR A 101 -8.97 -4.12 -17.74
C THR A 101 -9.01 -2.59 -17.91
N PRO A 102 -10.18 -1.99 -18.20
CA PRO A 102 -10.25 -0.56 -18.48
C PRO A 102 -9.77 0.29 -17.29
N ASP A 103 -8.99 1.33 -17.59
CA ASP A 103 -8.46 2.27 -16.59
C ASP A 103 -9.57 2.87 -15.71
N GLU A 104 -10.75 3.13 -16.27
CA GLU A 104 -11.90 3.68 -15.54
C GLU A 104 -12.41 2.77 -14.42
N VAL A 105 -12.12 1.48 -14.50
CA VAL A 105 -12.48 0.47 -13.49
C VAL A 105 -11.34 0.36 -12.46
N ILE A 106 -10.09 0.35 -12.93
CA ILE A 106 -8.90 0.23 -12.08
C ILE A 106 -8.73 1.46 -11.17
N HIS A 107 -9.03 2.66 -11.64
CA HIS A 107 -8.77 3.89 -10.88
C HIS A 107 -9.88 4.27 -9.88
N LYS A 108 -10.85 3.38 -9.63
CA LYS A 108 -11.94 3.61 -8.66
C LYS A 108 -11.61 3.00 -7.30
N TYR A 109 -11.49 3.87 -6.31
CA TYR A 109 -11.14 3.48 -4.94
C TYR A 109 -12.13 3.98 -3.89
N ASP A 110 -12.26 3.20 -2.82
CA ASP A 110 -12.84 3.62 -1.56
C ASP A 110 -11.73 3.92 -0.56
N MET A 111 -11.82 5.08 0.06
CA MET A 111 -11.00 5.44 1.20
C MET A 111 -11.50 4.73 2.44
N VAL A 112 -10.61 4.07 3.17
CA VAL A 112 -10.95 3.36 4.39
C VAL A 112 -9.93 3.62 5.49
N GLU A 113 -10.40 3.60 6.73
CA GLU A 113 -9.56 3.57 7.92
C GLU A 113 -9.51 2.15 8.47
N VAL A 114 -8.32 1.70 8.84
CA VAL A 114 -8.08 0.40 9.45
C VAL A 114 -8.44 0.45 10.94
N LEU A 115 -9.36 -0.41 11.37
CA LEU A 115 -9.84 -0.44 12.76
C LEU A 115 -8.99 -1.36 13.66
N GLU A 116 -8.37 -2.39 13.08
CA GLU A 116 -7.56 -3.40 13.76
C GLU A 116 -6.34 -3.77 12.92
N ASP A 117 -5.23 -4.13 13.58
CA ASP A 117 -4.03 -4.57 12.86
C ASP A 117 -4.32 -5.82 12.02
N PHE A 118 -3.66 -5.93 10.86
CA PHE A 118 -3.84 -7.06 9.96
C PHE A 118 -3.61 -8.43 10.65
N ASN A 119 -4.53 -9.36 10.40
CA ASN A 119 -4.49 -10.73 10.87
C ASN A 119 -4.47 -11.68 9.66
N GLU A 120 -3.62 -12.71 9.69
CA GLU A 120 -3.47 -13.62 8.54
C GLU A 120 -4.68 -14.51 8.27
N GLU A 121 -5.40 -14.93 9.32
CA GLU A 121 -6.59 -15.78 9.22
C GLU A 121 -7.82 -14.95 8.86
N GLU A 122 -7.88 -13.75 9.41
CA GLU A 122 -9.08 -12.92 9.45
C GLU A 122 -9.05 -11.74 8.46
N GLY A 123 -7.87 -11.38 7.94
CA GLY A 123 -7.67 -10.22 7.07
C GLY A 123 -7.61 -8.92 7.86
N VAL A 124 -8.26 -7.88 7.35
CA VAL A 124 -8.25 -6.53 7.94
C VAL A 124 -9.66 -5.99 8.14
N LEU A 125 -9.93 -5.46 9.34
CA LEU A 125 -11.17 -4.77 9.64
C LEU A 125 -11.03 -3.28 9.28
N VAL A 126 -11.92 -2.77 8.44
CA VAL A 126 -11.86 -1.39 7.96
C VAL A 126 -13.22 -0.71 8.04
N THR A 127 -13.24 0.62 8.13
CA THR A 127 -14.46 1.44 8.02
C THR A 127 -14.34 2.43 6.87
N PRO A 128 -15.38 2.63 6.03
CA PRO A 128 -15.35 3.61 4.95
C PRO A 128 -15.18 5.04 5.45
N LEU A 129 -14.37 5.80 4.72
CA LEU A 129 -14.22 7.24 4.87
C LEU A 129 -14.96 7.94 3.74
N VAL A 130 -15.80 8.91 4.10
CA VAL A 130 -16.59 9.70 3.17
C VAL A 130 -15.90 11.03 2.93
N LYS A 131 -15.84 11.42 1.66
CA LYS A 131 -15.29 12.70 1.24
C LYS A 131 -16.19 13.82 1.75
N VAL A 132 -15.60 14.82 2.41
CA VAL A 132 -16.33 16.02 2.84
C VAL A 132 -16.67 16.85 1.59
N ASP A 133 -17.93 17.24 1.46
CA ASP A 133 -18.40 18.11 0.39
C ASP A 133 -17.61 19.43 0.34
N GLY A 134 -17.25 19.85 -0.87
CA GLY A 134 -16.44 21.06 -1.09
C GLY A 134 -14.92 20.87 -0.92
N PHE A 135 -14.44 19.75 -0.38
CA PHE A 135 -13.01 19.47 -0.25
C PHE A 135 -12.54 18.43 -1.27
N LYS A 136 -11.29 18.53 -1.73
CA LYS A 136 -10.72 17.55 -2.67
C LYS A 136 -10.20 16.29 -1.97
N THR A 137 -9.60 16.45 -0.80
CA THR A 137 -8.79 15.42 -0.10
C THR A 137 -9.11 15.28 1.38
N VAL A 138 -10.22 15.86 1.85
CA VAL A 138 -10.65 15.73 3.25
C VAL A 138 -11.72 14.67 3.34
N PHE A 139 -11.53 13.72 4.25
CA PHE A 139 -12.43 12.62 4.49
C PHE A 139 -12.75 12.50 5.99
N HIS A 140 -13.94 11.99 6.30
CA HIS A 140 -14.36 11.71 7.68
C HIS A 140 -15.01 10.34 7.77
N ARG A 141 -15.07 9.78 8.98
CA ARG A 141 -15.82 8.55 9.22
C ARG A 141 -17.30 8.79 8.91
N HIS A 142 -17.91 7.82 8.25
CA HIS A 142 -19.36 7.78 8.12
C HIS A 142 -19.98 7.65 9.52
N SER A 143 -21.12 8.31 9.75
CA SER A 143 -21.78 8.36 11.07
C SER A 143 -22.35 7.03 11.55
N HIS A 144 -22.64 6.13 10.61
CA HIS A 144 -22.94 4.72 10.90
C HIS A 144 -21.69 3.89 10.69
N ASP A 145 -21.31 3.15 11.74
CA ASP A 145 -20.15 2.26 11.76
C ASP A 145 -20.39 1.08 10.79
N GLN A 146 -20.01 1.27 9.53
CA GLN A 146 -20.09 0.26 8.48
C GLN A 146 -18.77 -0.51 8.40
N ALA A 147 -18.29 -0.97 9.55
CA ALA A 147 -17.10 -1.79 9.62
C ALA A 147 -17.30 -3.04 8.75
N ARG A 148 -16.37 -3.27 7.83
CA ARG A 148 -16.34 -4.46 6.98
C ARG A 148 -15.00 -5.15 7.10
N LYS A 149 -15.03 -6.47 7.05
CA LYS A 149 -13.84 -7.31 7.08
C LYS A 149 -13.41 -7.58 5.65
N ILE A 150 -12.16 -7.29 5.33
CA ILE A 150 -11.54 -7.58 4.04
C ILE A 150 -10.63 -8.78 4.22
N PRO A 151 -10.95 -9.94 3.62
CA PRO A 151 -10.09 -11.13 3.69
C PRO A 151 -8.68 -10.84 3.19
N LYS A 152 -7.68 -11.59 3.68
CA LYS A 152 -6.27 -11.49 3.24
C LYS A 152 -6.13 -11.54 1.72
N TYR A 153 -6.84 -12.47 1.08
CA TYR A 153 -6.81 -12.66 -0.37
C TYR A 153 -7.54 -11.58 -1.17
N ASP A 154 -8.30 -10.73 -0.48
CA ASP A 154 -8.99 -9.56 -1.03
C ASP A 154 -8.37 -8.25 -0.54
N THR A 155 -7.25 -8.31 0.19
CA THR A 155 -6.56 -7.16 0.79
C THR A 155 -5.74 -6.45 -0.29
N TYR A 156 -6.42 -5.87 -1.27
CA TYR A 156 -5.84 -5.05 -2.33
C TYR A 156 -5.88 -3.59 -1.93
N LEU A 157 -5.16 -3.28 -0.85
CA LEU A 157 -5.09 -1.96 -0.24
C LEU A 157 -3.89 -1.18 -0.76
N GLN A 158 -4.11 0.02 -1.29
CA GLN A 158 -3.06 0.99 -1.56
C GLN A 158 -2.91 1.98 -0.42
N VAL A 159 -1.69 2.31 -0.01
CA VAL A 159 -1.46 3.37 0.98
C VAL A 159 -1.95 4.69 0.39
N HIS A 160 -2.77 5.43 1.12
CA HIS A 160 -3.16 6.77 0.72
C HIS A 160 -2.31 7.83 1.43
N SER A 161 -2.03 8.89 0.67
CA SER A 161 -1.24 10.08 1.01
C SER A 161 -2.12 11.26 1.40
#